data_AF-A0A1G3BBV7-F1
#
_entry.id   AF-A0A1G3BBV7-F1
#
_cell.length_a   1.000
_cell.length_b   1.000
_cell.length_c   1.000
_cell.angle_alpha   90.00
_cell.angle_beta   90.00
_cell.angle_gamma   90.00
#
_symmetry.space_group_name_H-M   'P 1'
#
loop_
_entity.id
_entity.type
_entity.pdbx_description
1 polymer ?
#
loop_
_entity_poly.entity_id
_entity_poly.type
_entity_poly.pdbx_seq_one_letter_code
_entity_poly.pdbx_strand_id
1 'polypeptide(L)'
;MKMQTERTMENSSFHGKAREALKKHLENILSSCVIDKGIVNFDRSKDEDLYKYINEAKKHKKTWMRDIDLYVLLYKQVSDYLTEHNKNRQETSEKVKDIIGEKEVASLCDKVISFLESIPRKYLVLFELPAVQGLGLKEIKLTDDISFVERVSESDFSDIKIPSKSLYGRDYTLQEGRLNILISVDGYTDGTLENGAMKKAYSKFRQVILLGKLSGVFVEKNRTISAKFLSFGVPHVFVIHELDIKREIYQVTLSKSVLDYISKIELNENTLKPTALELLLETFENRETFTSNDKAKILQKRFQHPVNLLKIPDNDINAEPLKTAIEWAFDSLTNDNDTVAFIQACIGLEAILGDNNTMENLTNTLADRCAYLLGDSISARKRIRKDFKKLYGIRSKVVHGRKAYLDNDQRYFLNYAQIILKQVIWKEISYIKEGG
;
A
#
# COMPACT_ATOMS: atom_id res chain seq x y z
N MET A 1 -25.62 0.18 5.53
CA MET A 1 -24.33 0.81 5.17
C MET A 1 -24.43 2.00 4.21
N LYS A 2 -25.42 2.11 3.30
CA LYS A 2 -25.59 3.32 2.42
C LYS A 2 -25.72 4.66 3.17
N MET A 3 -26.33 4.70 4.36
CA MET A 3 -26.49 5.95 5.13
C MET A 3 -25.20 6.50 5.78
N GLN A 4 -24.12 5.71 5.88
CA GLN A 4 -22.85 6.21 6.43
C GLN A 4 -21.99 6.90 5.36
N THR A 5 -22.12 6.49 4.10
CA THR A 5 -21.37 7.05 2.96
C THR A 5 -21.92 8.42 2.54
N GLU A 6 -23.23 8.64 2.64
CA GLU A 6 -23.84 9.95 2.33
C GLU A 6 -23.44 11.03 3.35
N ARG A 7 -23.26 10.69 4.63
CA ARG A 7 -22.81 11.64 5.67
C ARG A 7 -21.35 12.09 5.52
N THR A 8 -20.54 11.38 4.75
CA THR A 8 -19.12 11.74 4.53
C THR A 8 -18.91 12.77 3.42
N MET A 9 -19.85 12.94 2.48
CA MET A 9 -19.69 13.92 1.39
C MET A 9 -20.14 15.34 1.76
N GLU A 10 -21.05 15.51 2.72
CA GLU A 10 -21.57 16.83 3.15
C GLU A 10 -20.56 17.68 3.95
N ASN A 11 -19.38 17.16 4.28
CA ASN A 11 -18.37 17.86 5.09
C ASN A 11 -17.04 18.16 4.36
N SER A 12 -17.04 18.18 3.02
CA SER A 12 -15.79 18.44 2.27
C SER A 12 -15.35 19.91 2.28
N SER A 13 -16.30 20.86 2.34
CA SER A 13 -16.00 22.30 2.32
C SER A 13 -15.62 22.84 3.71
N PHE A 14 -14.66 23.75 3.75
CA PHE A 14 -14.35 24.46 4.99
C PHE A 14 -15.52 25.37 5.37
N HIS A 15 -15.85 25.44 6.66
CA HIS A 15 -16.73 26.50 7.16
C HIS A 15 -16.11 27.87 6.82
N GLY A 16 -16.93 28.89 6.50
CA GLY A 16 -16.45 30.19 6.02
C GLY A 16 -15.33 30.81 6.87
N LYS A 17 -15.46 30.78 8.21
CA LYS A 17 -14.42 31.24 9.14
C LYS A 17 -13.08 30.49 9.01
N ALA A 18 -13.11 29.17 8.81
CA ALA A 18 -11.89 28.37 8.64
C ALA A 18 -11.23 28.68 7.29
N ARG A 19 -12.04 28.86 6.24
CA ARG A 19 -11.57 29.29 4.92
C ARG A 19 -10.88 30.65 4.98
N GLU A 20 -11.49 31.62 5.65
CA GLU A 20 -10.93 32.97 5.86
C GLU A 20 -9.61 32.91 6.66
N ALA A 21 -9.56 32.12 7.73
CA ALA A 21 -8.34 31.94 8.52
C ALA A 21 -7.20 31.32 7.68
N LEU A 22 -7.47 30.25 6.94
CA LEU A 22 -6.51 29.63 6.04
C LEU A 22 -6.00 30.61 4.99
N LYS A 23 -6.91 31.37 4.36
CA LYS A 23 -6.57 32.36 3.34
C LYS A 23 -5.65 33.43 3.90
N LYS A 24 -5.98 33.98 5.07
CA LYS A 24 -5.15 34.97 5.77
C LYS A 24 -3.73 34.44 6.05
N HIS A 25 -3.61 33.21 6.56
CA HIS A 25 -2.29 32.62 6.82
C HIS A 25 -1.50 32.40 5.53
N LEU A 26 -2.15 31.90 4.47
CA LEU A 26 -1.52 31.70 3.17
C LEU A 26 -1.05 33.02 2.54
N GLU A 27 -1.87 34.08 2.59
CA GLU A 27 -1.50 35.41 2.08
C GLU A 27 -0.25 35.96 2.80
N ASN A 28 -0.17 35.79 4.12
CA ASN A 28 1.02 36.18 4.89
C ASN A 28 2.26 35.39 4.48
N ILE A 29 2.13 34.07 4.33
CA ILE A 29 3.22 33.18 3.90
C ILE A 29 3.71 33.59 2.51
N LEU A 30 2.81 33.71 1.54
CA LEU A 30 3.16 34.05 0.15
C LEU A 30 3.68 35.47 -0.02
N SER A 31 3.22 36.42 0.81
CA SER A 31 3.73 37.80 0.83
C SER A 31 5.17 37.92 1.33
N SER A 32 5.67 36.90 2.03
CA SER A 32 7.01 36.88 2.60
C SER A 32 7.93 35.80 2.05
N CYS A 33 7.36 34.82 1.35
CA CYS A 33 8.10 33.78 0.66
C CYS A 33 9.00 34.39 -0.41
N VAL A 34 10.26 33.96 -0.43
CA VAL A 34 11.27 34.37 -1.41
C VAL A 34 11.55 33.20 -2.33
N ILE A 35 11.71 33.47 -3.62
CA ILE A 35 12.26 32.49 -4.57
C ILE A 35 13.76 32.73 -4.59
N ASP A 36 14.57 31.69 -4.38
CA ASP A 36 16.02 31.75 -4.58
C ASP A 36 16.41 30.67 -5.60
N LYS A 37 16.92 31.10 -6.76
CA LYS A 37 17.33 30.22 -7.87
C LYS A 37 16.25 29.21 -8.28
N GLY A 38 15.00 29.69 -8.36
CA GLY A 38 13.83 28.88 -8.71
C GLY A 38 13.31 27.96 -7.61
N ILE A 39 13.91 27.99 -6.42
CA ILE A 39 13.45 27.21 -5.25
C ILE A 39 12.59 28.13 -4.37
N VAL A 40 11.39 27.66 -4.05
CA VAL A 40 10.48 28.34 -3.11
C VAL A 40 11.07 28.22 -1.71
N ASN A 41 11.38 29.34 -1.07
CA ASN A 41 11.89 29.38 0.29
C ASN A 41 10.86 30.06 1.20
N PHE A 42 10.25 29.28 2.08
CA PHE A 42 9.41 29.82 3.15
C PHE A 42 10.34 30.38 4.22
N ASP A 43 10.25 31.69 4.45
CA ASP A 43 11.09 32.42 5.39
C ASP A 43 10.99 31.81 6.80
N ARG A 44 12.10 31.22 7.28
CA ARG A 44 12.17 30.59 8.61
C ARG A 44 11.91 31.55 9.74
N SER A 45 12.15 32.85 9.56
CA SER A 45 11.81 33.86 10.56
C SER A 45 10.29 34.03 10.75
N LYS A 46 9.49 33.49 9.81
CA LYS A 46 8.04 33.51 9.80
C LYS A 46 7.41 32.12 9.85
N ASP A 47 8.14 31.15 10.41
CA ASP A 47 7.62 29.81 10.70
C ASP A 47 6.28 29.86 11.45
N GLU A 48 6.00 30.92 12.22
CA GLU A 48 4.73 31.12 12.94
C GLU A 48 3.49 31.09 12.03
N ASP A 49 3.51 31.76 10.87
CA ASP A 49 2.36 31.77 9.95
C ASP A 49 2.18 30.42 9.25
N LEU A 50 3.29 29.74 8.93
CA LEU A 50 3.27 28.38 8.39
C LEU A 50 2.68 27.39 9.40
N TYR A 51 3.10 27.46 10.66
CA TYR A 51 2.51 26.64 11.73
C TYR A 51 1.04 26.97 11.96
N LYS A 52 0.63 28.24 11.89
CA LYS A 52 -0.79 28.63 11.97
C LYS A 52 -1.60 28.02 10.84
N TYR A 53 -1.12 28.10 9.60
CA TYR A 53 -1.74 27.43 8.44
C TYR A 53 -1.86 25.91 8.65
N ILE A 54 -0.76 25.24 9.02
CA ILE A 54 -0.75 23.79 9.24
C ILE A 54 -1.73 23.39 10.34
N ASN A 55 -1.71 24.10 11.48
CA ASN A 55 -2.60 23.82 12.60
C ASN A 55 -4.07 24.05 12.22
N GLU A 56 -4.38 25.12 11.48
CA GLU A 56 -5.74 25.38 11.01
C GLU A 56 -6.21 24.28 10.04
N ALA A 57 -5.39 23.90 9.06
CA ALA A 57 -5.73 22.85 8.11
C ALA A 57 -5.91 21.49 8.81
N LYS A 58 -5.08 21.15 9.80
CA LYS A 58 -5.16 19.91 10.58
C LYS A 58 -6.47 19.77 11.35
N LYS A 59 -7.08 20.85 11.82
CA LYS A 59 -8.40 20.79 12.50
C LYS A 59 -9.42 20.02 11.66
N HIS A 60 -9.30 20.11 10.33
CA HIS A 60 -10.22 19.49 9.38
C HIS A 60 -9.62 18.28 8.66
N LYS A 61 -8.29 18.23 8.44
CA LYS A 61 -7.64 17.24 7.56
C LYS A 61 -6.66 16.29 8.26
N LYS A 62 -6.55 16.31 9.59
CA LYS A 62 -5.61 15.45 10.36
C LYS A 62 -5.75 13.94 10.12
N THR A 63 -6.93 13.47 9.73
CA THR A 63 -7.18 12.05 9.43
C THR A 63 -6.48 11.61 8.14
N TRP A 64 -6.22 12.55 7.22
CA TRP A 64 -5.75 12.26 5.87
C TRP A 64 -4.34 12.79 5.60
N MET A 65 -3.92 13.83 6.33
CA MET A 65 -2.66 14.54 6.11
C MET A 65 -1.91 14.77 7.42
N ARG A 66 -0.59 14.56 7.37
CA ARG A 66 0.37 14.96 8.39
C ARG A 66 0.84 16.39 8.14
N ASP A 67 1.56 16.95 9.09
CA ASP A 67 2.13 18.30 9.03
C ASP A 67 3.08 18.44 7.83
N ILE A 68 3.91 17.42 7.60
CA ILE A 68 4.80 17.37 6.44
C ILE A 68 4.04 17.30 5.11
N ASP A 69 2.89 16.62 5.08
CA ASP A 69 2.07 16.51 3.87
C ASP A 69 1.45 17.88 3.52
N LEU A 70 1.02 18.65 4.52
CA LEU A 70 0.49 20.01 4.34
C LEU A 70 1.56 20.99 3.87
N TYR A 71 2.78 20.86 4.39
CA TYR A 71 3.94 21.64 3.93
C TYR A 71 4.30 21.32 2.48
N VAL A 72 4.46 20.03 2.14
CA VAL A 72 4.80 19.57 0.79
C VAL A 72 3.71 19.98 -0.21
N LEU A 73 2.44 19.89 0.17
CA LEU A 73 1.34 20.37 -0.64
C LEU A 73 1.50 21.86 -0.97
N LEU A 74 1.70 22.70 0.05
CA LEU A 74 1.85 24.15 -0.14
C LEU A 74 3.05 24.45 -1.05
N TYR A 75 4.21 23.84 -0.75
CA TYR A 75 5.41 23.96 -1.57
C TYR A 75 5.15 23.61 -3.03
N LYS A 76 4.51 22.46 -3.28
CA LYS A 76 4.19 21.97 -4.62
C LYS A 76 3.25 22.92 -5.36
N GLN A 77 2.15 23.33 -4.74
CA GLN A 77 1.18 24.23 -5.40
C GLN A 77 1.80 25.57 -5.78
N VAL A 78 2.66 26.12 -4.91
CA VAL A 78 3.39 27.37 -5.19
C VAL A 78 4.41 27.16 -6.31
N SER A 79 5.20 26.08 -6.25
CA SER A 79 6.21 25.76 -7.27
C SER A 79 5.59 25.53 -8.65
N ASP A 80 4.51 24.76 -8.72
CA ASP A 80 3.79 24.47 -9.97
C ASP A 80 3.20 25.77 -10.56
N TYR A 81 2.53 26.57 -9.73
CA TYR A 81 1.98 27.86 -10.14
C TYR A 81 3.06 28.82 -10.69
N LEU A 82 4.21 28.91 -10.01
CA LEU A 82 5.34 29.72 -10.47
C LEU A 82 5.97 29.17 -11.76
N THR A 83 5.98 27.85 -11.97
CA THR A 83 6.44 27.24 -13.23
C THR A 83 5.57 27.70 -14.40
N GLU A 84 4.26 27.77 -14.19
CA GLU A 84 3.29 28.16 -15.21
C GLU A 84 3.35 29.66 -15.54
N HIS A 85 3.65 30.51 -14.56
CA HIS A 85 3.51 31.97 -14.69
C HIS A 85 4.84 32.76 -14.76
N ASN A 86 5.99 32.16 -14.44
CA ASN A 86 7.30 32.85 -14.50
C ASN A 86 8.37 32.03 -15.24
N LYS A 87 8.62 32.40 -16.50
CA LYS A 87 9.65 31.76 -17.35
C LYS A 87 11.09 31.99 -16.84
N ASN A 88 11.34 33.09 -16.12
CA ASN A 88 12.68 33.48 -15.66
C ASN A 88 12.93 33.11 -14.19
N ARG A 89 12.12 32.21 -13.62
CA ARG A 89 12.18 31.88 -12.17
C ARG A 89 13.55 31.44 -11.65
N GLN A 90 14.40 30.89 -12.52
CA GLN A 90 15.73 30.40 -12.12
C GLN A 90 16.72 31.54 -11.83
N GLU A 91 16.45 32.75 -12.32
CA GLU A 91 17.33 33.92 -12.19
C GLU A 91 16.81 34.92 -11.15
N THR A 92 15.56 34.78 -10.70
CA THR A 92 14.92 35.70 -9.76
C THR A 92 15.26 35.35 -8.31
N SER A 93 15.63 36.38 -7.53
CA SER A 93 15.76 36.34 -6.07
C SER A 93 14.82 37.35 -5.42
N GLU A 94 13.51 37.20 -5.68
CA GLU A 94 12.48 38.17 -5.27
C GLU A 94 11.36 37.50 -4.48
N LYS A 95 10.52 38.30 -3.81
CA LYS A 95 9.36 37.75 -3.09
C LYS A 95 8.32 37.26 -4.09
N VAL A 96 7.64 36.16 -3.76
CA VAL A 96 6.58 35.58 -4.59
C VAL A 96 5.53 36.63 -4.94
N LYS A 97 5.10 37.45 -3.97
CA LYS A 97 4.15 38.55 -4.19
C LYS A 97 4.63 39.60 -5.20
N ASP A 98 5.91 39.91 -5.21
CA ASP A 98 6.47 40.90 -6.14
C ASP A 98 6.53 40.33 -7.58
N ILE A 99 6.67 39.00 -7.70
CA ILE A 99 6.75 38.29 -8.99
C ILE A 99 5.37 38.13 -9.63
N ILE A 100 4.35 37.68 -8.88
CA ILE A 100 3.03 37.35 -9.45
C ILE A 100 1.97 38.44 -9.19
N GLY A 101 2.21 39.36 -8.25
CA GLY A 101 1.26 40.41 -7.87
C GLY A 101 0.17 39.95 -6.89
N GLU A 102 -0.52 40.91 -6.27
CA GLU A 102 -1.48 40.63 -5.17
C GLU A 102 -2.68 39.79 -5.60
N LYS A 103 -3.21 40.05 -6.81
CA LYS A 103 -4.38 39.32 -7.34
C LYS A 103 -4.06 37.84 -7.55
N GLU A 104 -2.88 37.55 -8.08
CA GLU A 104 -2.45 36.17 -8.32
C GLU A 104 -2.09 35.45 -7.02
N VAL A 105 -1.56 36.15 -6.02
CA VAL A 105 -1.41 35.59 -4.66
C VAL A 105 -2.77 35.14 -4.11
N ALA A 106 -3.81 35.97 -4.22
CA ALA A 106 -5.15 35.60 -3.77
C ALA A 106 -5.71 34.39 -4.54
N SER A 107 -5.49 34.34 -5.86
CA SER A 107 -5.88 33.19 -6.70
C SER A 107 -5.16 31.91 -6.29
N LEU A 108 -3.85 31.98 -6.01
CA LEU A 108 -3.05 30.85 -5.54
C LEU A 108 -3.53 30.37 -4.16
N CYS A 109 -3.87 31.28 -3.24
CA CYS A 109 -4.49 30.91 -1.96
C CYS A 109 -5.78 30.13 -2.17
N ASP A 110 -6.68 30.62 -3.05
CA ASP A 110 -7.93 29.93 -3.36
C ASP A 110 -7.68 28.57 -4.02
N LYS A 111 -6.68 28.44 -4.90
CA LYS A 111 -6.25 27.15 -5.49
C LYS A 111 -5.80 26.15 -4.43
N VAL A 112 -4.94 26.57 -3.48
CA VAL A 112 -4.46 25.72 -2.37
C VAL A 112 -5.62 25.29 -1.47
N ILE A 113 -6.51 26.21 -1.10
CA ILE A 113 -7.68 25.93 -0.26
C ILE A 113 -8.64 24.97 -0.97
N SER A 114 -8.95 25.20 -2.24
CA SER A 114 -9.82 24.30 -3.01
C SER A 114 -9.21 22.91 -3.17
N PHE A 115 -7.89 22.80 -3.29
CA PHE A 115 -7.23 21.51 -3.24
C PHE A 115 -7.43 20.83 -1.88
N LEU A 116 -7.22 21.53 -0.76
CA LEU A 116 -7.46 20.99 0.57
C LEU A 116 -8.93 20.56 0.78
N GLU A 117 -9.89 21.34 0.30
CA GLU A 117 -11.33 21.01 0.36
C GLU A 117 -11.64 19.70 -0.37
N SER A 118 -10.95 19.44 -1.50
CA SER A 118 -11.15 18.22 -2.26
C SER A 118 -10.65 16.94 -1.56
N ILE A 119 -9.96 17.04 -0.41
CA ILE A 119 -9.48 15.88 0.37
C ILE A 119 -10.57 15.43 1.36
N PRO A 120 -10.87 14.11 1.48
CA PRO A 120 -10.20 13.01 0.81
C PRO A 120 -10.55 12.88 -0.67
N ARG A 121 -9.54 12.57 -1.46
CA ARG A 121 -9.66 12.27 -2.90
C ARG A 121 -9.60 10.77 -3.13
N LYS A 122 -10.27 10.29 -4.18
CA LYS A 122 -10.23 8.90 -4.60
C LYS A 122 -9.13 8.66 -5.62
N TYR A 123 -8.28 7.68 -5.35
CA TYR A 123 -7.16 7.28 -6.19
C TYR A 123 -7.28 5.81 -6.59
N LEU A 124 -6.89 5.53 -7.83
CA LEU A 124 -6.67 4.21 -8.38
C LEU A 124 -5.17 3.93 -8.36
N VAL A 125 -4.75 2.92 -7.61
CA VAL A 125 -3.34 2.52 -7.46
C VAL A 125 -3.11 1.18 -8.14
N LEU A 126 -2.24 1.15 -9.15
CA LEU A 126 -1.90 -0.05 -9.90
C LEU A 126 -0.53 -0.57 -9.48
N PHE A 127 -0.49 -1.80 -8.99
CA PHE A 127 0.73 -2.53 -8.71
C PHE A 127 0.96 -3.58 -9.79
N GLU A 128 2.02 -3.44 -10.57
CA GLU A 128 2.37 -4.41 -11.61
C GLU A 128 2.94 -5.71 -11.01
N LEU A 129 2.49 -6.85 -11.52
CA LEU A 129 3.06 -8.17 -11.23
C LEU A 129 3.84 -8.68 -12.45
N PRO A 130 5.13 -8.35 -12.54
CA PRO A 130 5.87 -8.40 -13.81
C PRO A 130 6.13 -9.83 -14.33
N ALA A 131 6.02 -10.85 -13.48
CA ALA A 131 6.14 -12.26 -13.85
C ALA A 131 4.78 -12.98 -13.96
N VAL A 132 3.67 -12.30 -13.63
CA VAL A 132 2.34 -12.88 -13.70
C VAL A 132 1.73 -12.57 -15.07
N GLN A 133 1.55 -13.61 -15.87
CA GLN A 133 0.77 -13.52 -17.10
C GLN A 133 -0.70 -13.28 -16.75
N GLY A 134 -1.35 -12.42 -17.51
CA GLY A 134 -2.77 -12.16 -17.39
C GLY A 134 -3.61 -13.37 -17.79
N LEU A 135 -4.92 -13.28 -17.51
CA LEU A 135 -5.88 -14.33 -17.83
C LEU A 135 -6.64 -14.05 -19.14
N GLY A 136 -6.33 -12.96 -19.84
CA GLY A 136 -7.06 -12.46 -21.00
C GLY A 136 -8.36 -11.76 -20.62
N LEU A 137 -8.48 -11.23 -19.39
CA LEU A 137 -9.67 -10.50 -18.93
C LEU A 137 -9.29 -9.11 -18.47
N LYS A 138 -10.06 -8.12 -18.91
CA LYS A 138 -9.85 -6.72 -18.54
C LYS A 138 -9.84 -6.49 -17.02
N GLU A 139 -10.77 -7.13 -16.31
CA GLU A 139 -10.91 -6.98 -14.87
C GLU A 139 -11.49 -8.25 -14.23
N ILE A 140 -10.90 -8.67 -13.10
CA ILE A 140 -11.43 -9.68 -12.19
C ILE A 140 -11.55 -9.03 -10.81
N LYS A 141 -12.79 -8.68 -10.43
CA LYS A 141 -13.07 -8.05 -9.13
C LYS A 141 -12.89 -9.05 -7.99
N LEU A 142 -12.16 -8.64 -6.95
CA LEU A 142 -12.02 -9.39 -5.69
C LEU A 142 -12.91 -8.78 -4.60
N THR A 143 -12.89 -7.46 -4.48
CA THR A 143 -13.72 -6.65 -3.59
C THR A 143 -14.25 -5.43 -4.36
N ASP A 144 -14.96 -4.52 -3.69
CA ASP A 144 -15.43 -3.27 -4.31
C ASP A 144 -14.27 -2.32 -4.67
N ASP A 145 -13.12 -2.52 -4.05
CA ASP A 145 -11.95 -1.64 -4.11
C ASP A 145 -10.66 -2.36 -4.51
N ILE A 146 -10.69 -3.66 -4.79
CA ILE A 146 -9.54 -4.46 -5.22
C ILE A 146 -9.96 -5.32 -6.42
N SER A 147 -9.19 -5.19 -7.50
CA SER A 147 -9.35 -5.98 -8.71
C SER A 147 -8.00 -6.45 -9.24
N PHE A 148 -7.99 -7.59 -9.91
CA PHE A 148 -6.92 -7.89 -10.86
C PHE A 148 -7.30 -7.30 -12.21
N VAL A 149 -6.38 -6.55 -12.83
CA VAL A 149 -6.61 -5.92 -14.13
C VAL A 149 -5.49 -6.25 -15.11
N GLU A 150 -5.86 -6.38 -16.36
CA GLU A 150 -4.96 -6.66 -17.47
C GLU A 150 -5.25 -5.67 -18.59
N ARG A 151 -4.19 -5.22 -19.26
CA ARG A 151 -4.33 -4.52 -20.52
C ARG A 151 -4.52 -5.57 -21.61
N VAL A 152 -5.77 -5.75 -22.06
CA VAL A 152 -6.14 -6.75 -23.08
C VAL A 152 -6.14 -6.13 -24.48
N SER A 153 -6.34 -4.81 -24.59
CA SER A 153 -6.30 -4.07 -25.85
C SER A 153 -5.55 -2.74 -25.71
N GLU A 154 -5.10 -2.16 -26.83
CA GLU A 154 -4.46 -0.84 -26.82
C GLU A 154 -5.40 0.27 -26.28
N SER A 155 -6.71 0.11 -26.46
CA SER A 155 -7.74 1.01 -25.96
C SER A 155 -7.97 0.91 -24.44
N ASP A 156 -7.55 -0.19 -23.82
CA ASP A 156 -7.67 -0.30 -22.37
C ASP A 156 -6.69 0.68 -21.72
N PHE A 157 -7.25 1.60 -20.93
CA PHE A 157 -6.51 2.70 -20.32
C PHE A 157 -5.90 3.68 -21.34
N SER A 158 -6.47 3.81 -22.54
CA SER A 158 -5.98 4.76 -23.57
C SER A 158 -5.91 6.21 -23.09
N ASP A 159 -6.73 6.57 -22.10
CA ASP A 159 -6.72 7.89 -21.48
C ASP A 159 -5.57 8.09 -20.48
N ILE A 160 -4.94 7.00 -20.05
CA ILE A 160 -3.85 7.00 -19.07
C ILE A 160 -2.52 7.06 -19.81
N LYS A 161 -2.19 8.25 -20.32
CA LYS A 161 -0.83 8.53 -20.77
C LYS A 161 0.02 8.76 -19.53
N ILE A 162 0.81 7.76 -19.13
CA ILE A 162 1.73 7.89 -18.02
C ILE A 162 2.93 8.70 -18.51
N PRO A 163 3.09 9.98 -18.10
CA PRO A 163 4.22 10.77 -18.56
C PRO A 163 5.49 10.14 -18.00
N SER A 164 6.41 9.69 -18.85
CA SER A 164 7.71 9.26 -18.32
C SER A 164 8.54 10.48 -17.97
N LYS A 165 8.95 10.56 -16.72
CA LYS A 165 10.14 11.30 -16.32
C LYS A 165 11.32 10.33 -16.17
N SER A 166 11.42 9.32 -17.04
CA SER A 166 12.63 8.50 -17.08
C SER A 166 13.78 9.35 -17.60
N LEU A 167 15.00 9.10 -17.12
CA LEU A 167 16.23 9.73 -17.64
C LEU A 167 16.38 9.61 -19.17
N TYR A 168 15.65 8.69 -19.80
CA TYR A 168 15.68 8.39 -21.22
C TYR A 168 14.42 8.84 -21.99
N GLY A 169 13.47 9.53 -21.36
CA GLY A 169 12.30 10.11 -22.02
C GLY A 169 11.34 9.11 -22.70
N ARG A 170 11.36 7.82 -22.33
CA ARG A 170 10.43 6.82 -22.88
C ARG A 170 9.14 6.73 -22.07
N ASP A 171 8.03 7.14 -22.65
CA ASP A 171 6.68 6.96 -22.10
C ASP A 171 6.48 5.52 -21.60
N TYR A 172 6.11 5.40 -20.32
CA TYR A 172 5.80 4.10 -19.76
C TYR A 172 4.40 3.72 -20.21
N THR A 173 4.26 2.52 -20.78
CA THR A 173 2.96 1.96 -21.08
C THR A 173 2.79 0.67 -20.30
N LEU A 174 1.60 0.47 -19.74
CA LEU A 174 1.24 -0.81 -19.15
C LEU A 174 1.45 -1.90 -20.19
N GLN A 175 2.21 -2.93 -19.83
CA GLN A 175 2.53 -4.00 -20.76
C GLN A 175 1.29 -4.88 -20.98
N GLU A 176 1.01 -5.16 -22.25
CA GLU A 176 -0.08 -6.06 -22.64
C GLU A 176 0.17 -7.47 -22.08
N GLY A 177 -0.90 -8.13 -21.62
CA GLY A 177 -0.81 -9.49 -21.11
C GLY A 177 -0.18 -9.64 -19.72
N ARG A 178 0.10 -8.54 -19.00
CA ARG A 178 0.56 -8.58 -17.60
C ARG A 178 -0.57 -8.29 -16.63
N LEU A 179 -0.60 -9.07 -15.55
CA LEU A 179 -1.55 -8.84 -14.46
C LEU A 179 -1.09 -7.69 -13.57
N ASN A 180 -2.02 -6.82 -13.21
CA ASN A 180 -1.83 -5.76 -12.24
C ASN A 180 -2.85 -5.91 -11.12
N ILE A 181 -2.50 -5.47 -9.92
CA ILE A 181 -3.44 -5.31 -8.80
C ILE A 181 -3.88 -3.86 -8.78
N LEU A 182 -5.15 -3.62 -9.10
CA LEU A 182 -5.80 -2.32 -9.01
C LEU A 182 -6.43 -2.17 -7.63
N ILE A 183 -6.07 -1.11 -6.91
CA ILE A 183 -6.60 -0.81 -5.56
C ILE A 183 -7.15 0.61 -5.55
N SER A 184 -8.43 0.74 -5.23
CA SER A 184 -9.11 2.02 -5.02
C SER A 184 -8.97 2.47 -3.56
N VAL A 185 -8.48 3.68 -3.33
CA VAL A 185 -8.30 4.23 -1.98
C VAL A 185 -8.69 5.69 -1.90
N ASP A 186 -9.23 6.09 -0.76
CA ASP A 186 -9.49 7.49 -0.44
C ASP A 186 -8.37 8.08 0.43
N GLY A 187 -8.00 9.33 0.19
CA GLY A 187 -7.12 10.11 1.07
C GLY A 187 -6.35 11.23 0.37
N TYR A 188 -5.08 11.36 0.73
CA TYR A 188 -4.12 12.28 0.11
C TYR A 188 -2.85 11.51 -0.29
N THR A 189 -2.28 11.89 -1.42
CA THR A 189 -0.95 11.44 -1.86
C THR A 189 -0.28 12.51 -2.72
N ASP A 190 1.04 12.59 -2.61
CA ASP A 190 1.92 13.39 -3.45
C ASP A 190 2.79 12.53 -4.38
N GLY A 191 2.52 11.22 -4.44
CA GLY A 191 3.35 10.26 -5.16
C GLY A 191 4.44 9.61 -4.30
N THR A 192 4.44 9.79 -2.99
CA THR A 192 5.34 9.05 -2.08
C THR A 192 4.60 7.89 -1.40
N LEU A 193 5.35 6.85 -1.02
CA LEU A 193 4.81 5.72 -0.23
C LEU A 193 4.41 6.12 1.19
N GLU A 194 4.79 7.32 1.64
CA GLU A 194 4.61 7.75 3.02
C GLU A 194 3.26 8.42 3.31
N ASN A 195 2.50 8.84 2.29
CA ASN A 195 1.21 9.48 2.51
C ASN A 195 0.10 8.45 2.80
N GLY A 196 -1.01 8.94 3.38
CA GLY A 196 -2.11 8.10 3.85
C GLY A 196 -2.75 7.22 2.78
N ALA A 197 -3.05 7.76 1.58
CA ALA A 197 -3.67 6.95 0.52
C ALA A 197 -2.73 5.84 0.03
N MET A 198 -1.46 6.17 -0.20
CA MET A 198 -0.47 5.19 -0.65
C MET A 198 -0.15 4.12 0.40
N LYS A 199 -0.08 4.48 1.68
CA LYS A 199 0.06 3.51 2.78
C LYS A 199 -1.09 2.51 2.80
N LYS A 200 -2.34 2.98 2.64
CA LYS A 200 -3.52 2.11 2.56
C LYS A 200 -3.48 1.19 1.34
N ALA A 201 -3.14 1.72 0.16
CA ALA A 201 -3.04 0.92 -1.05
C ALA A 201 -1.93 -0.13 -0.92
N TYR A 202 -0.76 0.26 -0.40
CA TYR A 202 0.37 -0.64 -0.20
C TYR A 202 0.08 -1.71 0.87
N SER A 203 -0.63 -1.36 1.94
CA SER A 203 -1.14 -2.33 2.93
C SER A 203 -2.00 -3.41 2.25
N LYS A 204 -3.02 -3.00 1.48
CA LYS A 204 -3.90 -3.93 0.76
C LYS A 204 -3.15 -4.76 -0.27
N PHE A 205 -2.19 -4.16 -0.99
CA PHE A 205 -1.31 -4.88 -1.90
C PHE A 205 -0.55 -6.02 -1.19
N ARG A 206 0.10 -5.73 -0.05
CA ARG A 206 0.81 -6.74 0.76
C ARG A 206 -0.13 -7.86 1.20
N GLN A 207 -1.36 -7.50 1.61
CA GLN A 207 -2.38 -8.47 1.97
C GLN A 207 -2.75 -9.37 0.79
N VAL A 208 -3.06 -8.82 -0.38
CA VAL A 208 -3.42 -9.60 -1.58
C VAL A 208 -2.30 -10.56 -1.98
N ILE A 209 -1.04 -10.11 -1.99
CA ILE A 209 0.09 -10.97 -2.36
C ILE A 209 0.27 -12.12 -1.36
N LEU A 210 0.28 -11.83 -0.06
CA LEU A 210 0.47 -12.88 0.93
C LEU A 210 -0.69 -13.86 0.93
N LEU A 211 -1.93 -13.36 0.91
CA LEU A 211 -3.13 -14.19 0.91
C LEU A 211 -3.21 -15.06 -0.35
N GLY A 212 -2.85 -14.51 -1.51
CA GLY A 212 -2.75 -15.28 -2.75
C GLY A 212 -1.68 -16.37 -2.69
N LYS A 213 -0.54 -16.15 -2.00
CA LYS A 213 0.44 -17.22 -1.75
C LYS A 213 -0.09 -18.28 -0.80
N LEU A 214 -0.80 -17.88 0.26
CA LEU A 214 -1.37 -18.81 1.24
C LEU A 214 -2.48 -19.68 0.66
N SER A 215 -3.31 -19.13 -0.24
CA SER A 215 -4.32 -19.89 -0.99
C SER A 215 -3.72 -20.74 -2.12
N GLY A 216 -2.42 -20.63 -2.37
CA GLY A 216 -1.70 -21.34 -3.42
C GLY A 216 -1.86 -20.75 -4.82
N VAL A 217 -2.68 -19.69 -4.97
CA VAL A 217 -2.90 -19.00 -6.26
C VAL A 217 -1.62 -18.36 -6.78
N PHE A 218 -0.80 -17.83 -5.87
CA PHE A 218 0.53 -17.33 -6.18
C PHE A 218 1.61 -18.31 -5.73
N VAL A 219 2.58 -18.54 -6.60
CA VAL A 219 3.79 -19.33 -6.30
C VAL A 219 5.03 -18.50 -6.56
N GLU A 220 6.10 -18.81 -5.85
CA GLU A 220 7.40 -18.19 -6.06
C GLU A 220 8.25 -19.11 -6.93
N LYS A 221 8.78 -18.59 -8.04
CA LYS A 221 9.76 -19.32 -8.85
C LYS A 221 11.18 -18.91 -8.48
N ASN A 222 12.06 -19.90 -8.40
CA ASN A 222 13.51 -19.69 -8.28
C ASN A 222 14.05 -19.17 -9.62
N ARG A 223 13.86 -17.87 -9.87
CA ARG A 223 14.50 -17.15 -10.96
C ARG A 223 15.51 -16.19 -10.36
N THR A 224 16.75 -16.29 -10.83
CA THR A 224 17.71 -15.19 -10.71
C THR A 224 17.19 -14.07 -11.61
N ILE A 225 17.11 -12.86 -11.08
CA ILE A 225 16.71 -11.67 -11.85
C ILE A 225 17.72 -11.55 -13.01
N SER A 226 17.30 -12.00 -14.19
CA SER A 226 18.17 -11.94 -15.35
C SER A 226 18.44 -10.49 -15.71
N ALA A 227 19.61 -10.17 -16.27
CA ALA A 227 19.92 -8.83 -16.77
C ALA A 227 18.87 -8.30 -17.76
N LYS A 228 18.10 -9.20 -18.42
CA LYS A 228 16.95 -8.83 -19.25
C LYS A 228 15.84 -8.15 -18.46
N PHE A 229 15.58 -8.56 -17.22
CA PHE A 229 14.56 -7.92 -16.37
C PHE A 229 14.93 -6.46 -16.05
N LEU A 230 16.21 -6.18 -15.78
CA LEU A 230 16.72 -4.81 -15.64
C LEU A 230 16.55 -3.97 -16.92
N SER A 231 16.45 -4.62 -18.09
CA SER A 231 16.25 -3.95 -19.39
C SER A 231 14.79 -3.59 -19.66
N PHE A 232 13.82 -4.27 -19.03
CA PHE A 232 12.38 -4.06 -19.26
C PHE A 232 11.73 -3.02 -18.32
N GLY A 233 12.55 -2.28 -17.56
CA GLY A 233 12.09 -1.27 -16.60
C GLY A 233 11.85 -1.87 -15.22
N VAL A 234 12.10 -1.06 -14.20
CA VAL A 234 11.78 -1.41 -12.82
C VAL A 234 10.25 -1.44 -12.70
N PRO A 235 9.62 -2.48 -12.13
CA PRO A 235 8.17 -2.47 -11.90
C PRO A 235 7.76 -1.20 -11.17
N HIS A 236 6.76 -0.51 -11.70
CA HIS A 236 6.32 0.77 -11.17
C HIS A 236 4.93 0.64 -10.56
N VAL A 237 4.69 1.44 -9.53
CA VAL A 237 3.35 1.63 -8.98
C VAL A 237 2.80 2.92 -9.55
N PHE A 238 1.64 2.84 -10.20
CA PHE A 238 0.97 4.01 -10.77
C PHE A 238 -0.16 4.45 -9.87
N VAL A 239 -0.25 5.75 -9.62
CA VAL A 239 -1.28 6.35 -8.77
C VAL A 239 -2.02 7.35 -9.61
N ILE A 240 -3.31 7.18 -9.73
CA ILE A 240 -4.13 7.90 -10.70
C ILE A 240 -5.31 8.49 -9.94
N HIS A 241 -5.45 9.81 -10.00
CA HIS A 241 -6.64 10.46 -9.44
C HIS A 241 -7.87 10.16 -10.32
N GLU A 242 -8.94 9.61 -9.73
CA GLU A 242 -10.09 9.09 -10.49
C GLU A 242 -10.79 10.17 -11.33
N LEU A 243 -10.90 11.39 -10.80
CA LEU A 243 -11.58 12.50 -11.47
C LEU A 243 -10.66 13.36 -12.36
N ASP A 244 -9.34 13.19 -12.26
CA ASP A 244 -8.36 13.97 -13.03
C ASP A 244 -7.20 13.09 -13.52
N ILE A 245 -7.58 12.09 -14.32
CA ILE A 245 -6.69 11.07 -14.86
C ILE A 245 -5.54 11.70 -15.67
N LYS A 246 -5.72 12.89 -16.25
CA LYS A 246 -4.72 13.52 -17.12
C LYS A 246 -3.68 14.35 -16.38
N ARG A 247 -4.02 14.92 -15.21
CA ARG A 247 -3.13 15.86 -14.51
C ARG A 247 -2.44 15.27 -13.30
N GLU A 248 -3.02 14.26 -12.66
CA GLU A 248 -2.49 13.69 -11.42
C GLU A 248 -2.22 12.19 -11.55
N ILE A 249 -1.14 11.89 -12.29
CA ILE A 249 -0.52 10.57 -12.33
C ILE A 249 0.82 10.64 -11.58
N TYR A 250 0.99 9.79 -10.59
CA TYR A 250 2.25 9.62 -9.89
C TYR A 250 2.84 8.24 -10.19
N GLN A 251 4.16 8.22 -10.32
CA GLN A 251 4.94 7.00 -10.44
C GLN A 251 5.72 6.80 -9.14
N VAL A 252 5.41 5.72 -8.43
CA VAL A 252 6.01 5.40 -7.15
C VAL A 252 6.90 4.17 -7.31
N THR A 253 8.11 4.24 -6.78
CA THR A 253 9.07 3.14 -6.85
C THR A 253 9.05 2.39 -5.52
N LEU A 254 8.83 1.08 -5.56
CA LEU A 254 8.93 0.21 -4.39
C LEU A 254 10.40 0.00 -4.01
N SER A 255 10.65 -0.47 -2.79
CA SER A 255 12.01 -0.85 -2.40
C SER A 255 12.53 -1.98 -3.29
N LYS A 256 13.85 -2.03 -3.51
CA LYS A 256 14.49 -3.07 -4.33
C LYS A 256 14.09 -4.48 -3.88
N SER A 257 14.09 -4.73 -2.58
CA SER A 257 13.82 -6.05 -2.02
C SER A 257 12.37 -6.51 -2.26
N VAL A 258 11.41 -5.57 -2.25
CA VAL A 258 10.02 -5.83 -2.62
C VAL A 258 9.89 -6.09 -4.11
N LEU A 259 10.57 -5.30 -4.95
CA LEU A 259 10.60 -5.50 -6.41
C LEU A 259 11.18 -6.86 -6.79
N ASP A 260 12.30 -7.23 -6.15
CA ASP A 260 12.97 -8.51 -6.34
C ASP A 260 12.04 -9.67 -5.95
N TYR A 261 11.29 -9.52 -4.85
CA TYR A 261 10.32 -10.52 -4.42
C TYR A 261 9.13 -10.66 -5.38
N ILE A 262 8.46 -9.56 -5.75
CA ILE A 262 7.28 -9.61 -6.64
C ILE A 262 7.64 -10.09 -8.05
N SER A 263 8.89 -9.88 -8.49
CA SER A 263 9.40 -10.39 -9.77
C SER A 263 9.47 -11.92 -9.85
N LYS A 264 9.40 -12.61 -8.71
CA LYS A 264 9.41 -14.08 -8.61
C LYS A 264 8.00 -14.66 -8.48
N ILE A 265 6.99 -13.82 -8.28
CA ILE A 265 5.61 -14.25 -8.09
C ILE A 265 4.97 -14.56 -9.43
N GLU A 266 4.37 -15.74 -9.54
CA GLU A 266 3.61 -16.18 -10.70
C GLU A 266 2.25 -16.75 -10.29
N LEU A 267 1.30 -16.75 -11.23
CA LEU A 267 0.08 -17.53 -11.06
C LEU A 267 0.38 -19.02 -11.11
N ASN A 268 -0.22 -19.76 -10.18
CA ASN A 268 -0.15 -21.19 -10.14
C ASN A 268 -1.24 -21.79 -11.03
N GLU A 269 -0.90 -22.08 -12.28
CA GLU A 269 -1.85 -22.66 -13.26
C GLU A 269 -2.53 -23.94 -12.77
N ASN A 270 -1.92 -24.70 -11.85
CA ASN A 270 -2.56 -25.89 -11.29
C ASN A 270 -3.74 -25.55 -10.36
N THR A 271 -3.70 -24.40 -9.69
CA THR A 271 -4.81 -23.96 -8.82
C THR A 271 -5.97 -23.34 -9.58
N LEU A 272 -5.74 -22.96 -10.84
CA LEU A 272 -6.74 -22.46 -11.78
C LEU A 272 -7.46 -23.59 -12.52
N LYS A 273 -7.16 -24.85 -12.21
CA LYS A 273 -7.93 -26.00 -12.68
C LYS A 273 -9.05 -26.30 -11.68
N PRO A 274 -10.26 -26.64 -12.16
CA PRO A 274 -11.34 -27.04 -11.27
C PRO A 274 -11.01 -28.38 -10.64
N THR A 275 -11.48 -28.56 -9.41
CA THR A 275 -11.49 -29.83 -8.72
C THR A 275 -12.55 -30.76 -9.33
N ALA A 276 -12.45 -32.05 -9.04
CA ALA A 276 -13.47 -33.02 -9.46
C ALA A 276 -14.88 -32.64 -8.98
N LEU A 277 -14.99 -32.04 -7.78
CA LEU A 277 -16.27 -31.58 -7.24
C LEU A 277 -16.81 -30.36 -8.01
N GLU A 278 -15.98 -29.38 -8.33
CA GLU A 278 -16.39 -28.21 -9.10
C GLU A 278 -16.86 -28.59 -10.51
N LEU A 279 -16.18 -29.54 -11.17
CA LEU A 279 -16.61 -30.08 -12.48
C LEU A 279 -18.01 -30.72 -12.46
N LEU A 280 -18.45 -31.22 -11.29
CA LEU A 280 -19.77 -31.80 -11.11
C LEU A 280 -20.85 -30.75 -10.80
N LEU A 281 -20.49 -29.71 -10.05
CA LEU A 281 -21.44 -28.72 -9.53
C LEU A 281 -21.60 -27.49 -10.44
N GLU A 282 -20.64 -27.20 -11.31
CA GLU A 282 -20.60 -25.98 -12.09
C GLU A 282 -20.72 -26.21 -13.60
N THR A 283 -21.33 -25.23 -14.26
CA THR A 283 -21.36 -25.13 -15.71
C THR A 283 -20.13 -24.37 -16.19
N PHE A 284 -19.13 -25.13 -16.65
CA PHE A 284 -18.00 -24.59 -17.42
C PHE A 284 -18.35 -24.54 -18.90
N GLU A 285 -17.88 -23.52 -19.61
CA GLU A 285 -18.19 -23.31 -21.03
C GLU A 285 -17.61 -24.44 -21.89
N ASN A 286 -16.43 -24.95 -21.52
CA ASN A 286 -15.81 -26.09 -22.17
C ASN A 286 -15.00 -26.93 -21.15
N ARG A 287 -15.31 -28.23 -21.06
CA ARG A 287 -14.66 -29.16 -20.12
C ARG A 287 -13.26 -29.60 -20.54
N GLU A 288 -12.90 -29.41 -21.81
CA GLU A 288 -11.58 -29.77 -22.36
C GLU A 288 -10.61 -28.57 -22.33
N THR A 289 -11.10 -27.34 -22.53
CA THR A 289 -10.31 -26.11 -22.46
C THR A 289 -11.04 -25.02 -21.69
N PHE A 290 -10.57 -24.69 -20.48
CA PHE A 290 -11.18 -23.64 -19.66
C PHE A 290 -10.95 -22.26 -20.27
N THR A 291 -12.04 -21.50 -20.42
CA THR A 291 -11.98 -20.13 -20.92
C THR A 291 -11.39 -19.19 -19.87
N SER A 292 -11.02 -17.97 -20.28
CA SER A 292 -10.56 -16.92 -19.36
C SER A 292 -11.57 -16.65 -18.24
N ASN A 293 -12.86 -16.67 -18.55
CA ASN A 293 -13.95 -16.53 -17.58
C ASN A 293 -14.00 -17.69 -16.58
N ASP A 294 -13.82 -18.93 -17.04
CA ASP A 294 -13.79 -20.10 -16.17
C ASP A 294 -12.60 -20.03 -15.20
N LYS A 295 -11.40 -19.66 -15.69
CA LYS A 295 -10.22 -19.44 -14.83
C LYS A 295 -10.45 -18.35 -13.79
N ALA A 296 -11.12 -17.25 -14.17
CA ALA A 296 -11.44 -16.17 -13.24
C ALA A 296 -12.42 -16.59 -12.14
N LYS A 297 -13.47 -17.36 -12.50
CA LYS A 297 -14.40 -17.93 -11.51
C LYS A 297 -13.68 -18.84 -10.51
N ILE A 298 -12.79 -19.70 -11.00
CA ILE A 298 -11.98 -20.59 -10.15
C ILE A 298 -11.05 -19.76 -9.26
N LEU A 299 -10.38 -18.75 -9.80
CA LEU A 299 -9.52 -17.85 -9.03
C LEU A 299 -10.29 -17.16 -7.90
N GLN A 300 -11.47 -16.60 -8.19
CA GLN A 300 -12.34 -15.99 -7.18
C GLN A 300 -12.77 -17.02 -6.12
N LYS A 301 -13.06 -18.24 -6.56
CA LYS A 301 -13.11 -19.51 -5.79
C LYS A 301 -12.05 -19.58 -4.69
N ARG A 302 -10.80 -19.68 -5.15
CA ARG A 302 -9.62 -19.85 -4.28
C ARG A 302 -9.37 -18.64 -3.39
N PHE A 303 -9.82 -17.46 -3.79
CA PHE A 303 -9.72 -16.22 -3.03
C PHE A 303 -10.88 -15.98 -2.06
N GLN A 304 -11.90 -16.83 -1.97
CA GLN A 304 -13.09 -16.57 -1.15
C GLN A 304 -12.77 -16.23 0.33
N HIS A 305 -11.96 -17.04 1.01
CA HIS A 305 -11.54 -16.74 2.39
C HIS A 305 -10.65 -15.48 2.50
N PRO A 306 -9.59 -15.31 1.68
CA PRO A 306 -8.87 -14.05 1.57
C PRO A 306 -9.77 -12.82 1.38
N VAL A 307 -10.74 -12.89 0.47
CA VAL A 307 -11.65 -11.81 0.12
C VAL A 307 -12.52 -11.42 1.30
N ASN A 308 -12.96 -12.38 2.11
CA ASN A 308 -13.72 -12.08 3.33
C ASN A 308 -12.90 -11.21 4.28
N LEU A 309 -11.62 -11.50 4.48
CA LEU A 309 -10.74 -10.65 5.29
C LEU A 309 -10.53 -9.27 4.65
N LEU A 310 -10.30 -9.22 3.32
CA LEU A 310 -10.07 -7.96 2.60
C LEU A 310 -11.28 -7.02 2.63
N LYS A 311 -12.50 -7.56 2.76
CA LYS A 311 -13.75 -6.78 2.92
C LYS A 311 -13.93 -6.17 4.30
N ILE A 312 -13.27 -6.72 5.34
CA ILE A 312 -13.38 -6.16 6.69
C ILE A 312 -12.72 -4.78 6.69
N PRO A 313 -13.34 -3.73 7.27
CA PRO A 313 -12.74 -2.40 7.37
C PRO A 313 -11.34 -2.42 8.03
N ASP A 314 -10.48 -1.46 7.68
CA ASP A 314 -9.12 -1.39 8.23
C ASP A 314 -9.08 -1.02 9.72
N ASN A 315 -10.17 -0.47 10.26
CA ASN A 315 -10.30 -0.10 11.66
C ASN A 315 -11.07 -1.12 12.52
N ASP A 316 -11.31 -2.33 11.99
CA ASP A 316 -11.93 -3.40 12.77
C ASP A 316 -10.94 -3.97 13.79
N ILE A 317 -11.26 -3.83 15.07
CA ILE A 317 -10.40 -4.23 16.19
C ILE A 317 -10.10 -5.73 16.19
N ASN A 318 -10.99 -6.57 15.65
CA ASN A 318 -10.80 -8.02 15.63
C ASN A 318 -9.94 -8.47 14.45
N ALA A 319 -10.00 -7.76 13.32
CA ALA A 319 -9.20 -8.08 12.13
C ALA A 319 -7.83 -7.38 12.11
N GLU A 320 -7.66 -6.27 12.83
CA GLU A 320 -6.43 -5.49 12.89
C GLU A 320 -5.20 -6.34 13.27
N PRO A 321 -5.23 -7.21 14.31
CA PRO A 321 -4.11 -8.10 14.63
C PRO A 321 -3.69 -9.01 13.47
N LEU A 322 -4.66 -9.57 12.77
CA LEU A 322 -4.44 -10.47 11.64
C LEU A 322 -3.89 -9.73 10.41
N LYS A 323 -4.48 -8.58 10.06
CA LYS A 323 -3.96 -7.71 8.98
C LYS A 323 -2.53 -7.26 9.26
N THR A 324 -2.26 -6.86 10.51
CA THR A 324 -0.92 -6.49 10.97
C THR A 324 0.06 -7.66 10.84
N ALA A 325 -0.33 -8.86 11.25
CA ALA A 325 0.50 -10.06 11.10
C ALA A 325 0.81 -10.40 9.63
N ILE A 326 -0.14 -10.18 8.73
CA ILE A 326 0.03 -10.34 7.28
C ILE A 326 1.06 -9.34 6.73
N GLU A 327 0.99 -8.08 7.14
CA GLU A 327 1.97 -7.06 6.74
C GLU A 327 3.37 -7.42 7.20
N TRP A 328 3.53 -7.80 8.47
CA TRP A 328 4.83 -8.22 9.01
C TRP A 328 5.36 -9.50 8.37
N ALA A 329 4.48 -10.43 8.01
CA ALA A 329 4.86 -11.62 7.24
C ALA A 329 5.37 -11.25 5.84
N PHE A 330 4.70 -10.32 5.15
CA PHE A 330 5.17 -9.81 3.87
C PHE A 330 6.53 -9.10 4.01
N ASP A 331 6.66 -8.21 4.99
CA ASP A 331 7.91 -7.49 5.20
C ASP A 331 9.06 -8.45 5.53
N SER A 332 8.81 -9.49 6.34
CA SER A 332 9.78 -10.55 6.62
C SER A 332 10.22 -11.31 5.36
N LEU A 333 9.31 -11.59 4.43
CA LEU A 333 9.61 -12.31 3.18
C LEU A 333 10.36 -11.45 2.16
N THR A 334 10.25 -10.12 2.28
CA THR A 334 10.85 -9.16 1.35
C THR A 334 12.09 -8.47 1.92
N ASN A 335 12.60 -8.88 3.07
CA ASN A 335 13.75 -8.25 3.70
C ASN A 335 15.05 -8.97 3.34
N ASP A 336 16.04 -8.21 2.85
CA ASP A 336 17.35 -8.75 2.48
C ASP A 336 18.24 -9.04 3.70
N ASN A 337 17.85 -8.61 4.89
CA ASN A 337 18.55 -8.87 6.14
C ASN A 337 17.80 -9.93 6.97
N ASP A 338 18.35 -11.15 7.02
CA ASP A 338 17.79 -12.30 7.76
C ASP A 338 17.43 -11.98 9.22
N THR A 339 18.23 -11.14 9.89
CA THR A 339 18.00 -10.81 11.30
C THR A 339 16.79 -9.89 11.45
N VAL A 340 16.65 -8.89 10.59
CA VAL A 340 15.48 -8.01 10.56
C VAL A 340 14.24 -8.80 10.11
N ALA A 341 14.37 -9.63 9.07
CA ALA A 341 13.32 -10.54 8.60
C ALA A 341 12.79 -11.42 9.74
N PHE A 342 13.70 -11.95 10.57
CA PHE A 342 13.34 -12.79 11.71
C PHE A 342 12.60 -12.02 12.79
N ILE A 343 13.06 -10.80 13.11
CA ILE A 343 12.36 -9.93 14.06
C ILE A 343 10.96 -9.60 13.54
N GLN A 344 10.82 -9.26 12.26
CA GLN A 344 9.53 -8.96 11.63
C GLN A 344 8.57 -10.15 11.71
N ALA A 345 9.03 -11.38 11.43
CA ALA A 345 8.20 -12.58 11.61
C ALA A 345 7.77 -12.77 13.07
N CYS A 346 8.66 -12.51 14.04
CA CYS A 346 8.30 -12.56 15.46
C CYS A 346 7.26 -11.48 15.84
N ILE A 347 7.37 -10.26 15.29
CA ILE A 347 6.38 -9.19 15.53
C ILE A 347 5.01 -9.62 14.97
N GLY A 348 4.97 -10.23 13.78
CA GLY A 348 3.73 -10.76 13.22
C GLY A 348 3.10 -11.85 14.09
N LEU A 349 3.92 -12.73 14.69
CA LEU A 349 3.45 -13.73 15.66
C LEU A 349 2.93 -13.08 16.95
N GLU A 350 3.59 -12.04 17.47
CA GLU A 350 3.13 -11.28 18.64
C GLU A 350 1.81 -10.56 18.35
N ALA A 351 1.66 -9.97 17.15
CA ALA A 351 0.44 -9.27 16.77
C ALA A 351 -0.79 -10.20 16.84
N ILE A 352 -0.71 -11.40 16.27
CA ILE A 352 -1.85 -12.31 16.15
C ILE A 352 -2.07 -13.21 17.38
N LEU A 353 -0.99 -13.63 18.07
CA LEU A 353 -1.09 -14.52 19.24
C LEU A 353 -1.11 -13.75 20.56
N GLY A 354 -0.73 -12.47 20.55
CA GLY A 354 -0.63 -11.62 21.74
C GLY A 354 -1.98 -11.27 22.36
N ASP A 355 -1.92 -10.76 23.58
CA ASP A 355 -3.04 -10.15 24.29
C ASP A 355 -2.56 -8.82 24.85
N ASN A 356 -3.40 -7.80 24.81
CA ASN A 356 -3.05 -6.47 25.33
C ASN A 356 -2.89 -6.46 26.86
N ASN A 357 -3.34 -7.51 27.55
CA ASN A 357 -3.47 -7.52 29.01
C ASN A 357 -2.44 -8.38 29.76
N THR A 358 -1.47 -9.04 29.10
CA THR A 358 -0.57 -9.99 29.78
C THR A 358 0.91 -9.78 29.45
N MET A 359 1.63 -9.07 30.32
CA MET A 359 3.09 -8.87 30.22
C MET A 359 3.88 -10.02 30.87
N GLU A 360 3.38 -10.58 31.98
CA GLU A 360 4.06 -11.68 32.66
C GLU A 360 3.95 -12.98 31.86
N ASN A 361 5.06 -13.70 31.71
CA ASN A 361 5.13 -14.98 30.99
C ASN A 361 4.72 -14.95 29.51
N LEU A 362 4.85 -13.79 28.83
CA LEU A 362 4.48 -13.61 27.41
C LEU A 362 4.92 -14.78 26.51
N THR A 363 6.19 -15.20 26.60
CA THR A 363 6.70 -16.33 25.80
C THR A 363 5.97 -17.65 26.04
N ASN A 364 5.57 -17.94 27.29
CA ASN A 364 4.81 -19.16 27.59
C ASN A 364 3.40 -19.06 27.01
N THR A 365 2.74 -17.91 27.17
CA THR A 365 1.38 -17.67 26.63
C THR A 365 1.35 -17.80 25.11
N LEU A 366 2.28 -17.14 24.41
CA LEU A 366 2.38 -17.22 22.95
C LEU A 366 2.68 -18.64 22.47
N ALA A 367 3.60 -19.34 23.14
CA ALA A 367 3.93 -20.73 22.80
C ALA A 367 2.74 -21.67 22.98
N ASP A 368 1.94 -21.45 24.04
CA ASP A 368 0.75 -22.23 24.34
C ASP A 368 -0.34 -21.98 23.29
N ARG A 369 -0.66 -20.72 22.99
CA ARG A 369 -1.63 -20.34 21.96
C ARG A 369 -1.25 -20.91 20.59
N CYS A 370 0.02 -20.74 20.19
CA CYS A 370 0.53 -21.29 18.93
C CYS A 370 0.39 -22.82 18.88
N ALA A 371 0.78 -23.51 19.96
CA ALA A 371 0.69 -24.97 20.03
C ALA A 371 -0.76 -25.45 19.93
N TYR A 372 -1.70 -24.84 20.64
CA TYR A 372 -3.12 -25.24 20.57
C TYR A 372 -3.75 -24.94 19.21
N LEU A 373 -3.39 -23.82 18.59
CA LEU A 373 -3.94 -23.41 17.30
C LEU A 373 -3.50 -24.34 16.16
N LEU A 374 -2.23 -24.76 16.16
CA LEU A 374 -1.63 -25.54 15.07
C LEU A 374 -1.52 -27.05 15.35
N GLY A 375 -1.48 -27.47 16.61
CA GLY A 375 -1.24 -28.86 17.00
C GLY A 375 -2.51 -29.71 17.06
N ASP A 376 -2.54 -30.77 16.24
CA ASP A 376 -3.61 -31.77 16.16
C ASP A 376 -3.54 -32.87 17.23
N SER A 377 -2.42 -32.97 17.94
CA SER A 377 -2.14 -34.01 18.93
C SER A 377 -1.32 -33.49 20.11
N ILE A 378 -1.38 -34.16 21.25
CA ILE A 378 -0.62 -33.79 22.46
C ILE A 378 0.88 -33.72 22.15
N SER A 379 1.40 -34.69 21.39
CA SER A 379 2.80 -34.74 20.99
C SER A 379 3.19 -33.59 20.06
N ALA A 380 2.34 -33.26 19.07
CA ALA A 380 2.58 -32.11 18.18
C ALA A 380 2.57 -30.79 18.97
N ARG A 381 1.60 -30.60 19.86
CA ARG A 381 1.52 -29.41 20.74
C ARG A 381 2.76 -29.27 21.61
N LYS A 382 3.25 -30.35 22.22
CA LYS A 382 4.48 -30.35 23.02
C LYS A 382 5.71 -29.95 22.21
N ARG A 383 5.80 -30.42 20.96
CA ARG A 383 6.89 -30.06 20.03
C ARG A 383 6.81 -28.58 19.62
N ILE A 384 5.67 -28.11 19.13
CA ILE A 384 5.46 -26.71 18.71
C ILE A 384 5.79 -25.77 19.88
N ARG A 385 5.25 -26.04 21.08
CA ARG A 385 5.55 -25.28 22.30
C ARG A 385 7.06 -25.22 22.59
N LYS A 386 7.77 -26.34 22.52
CA LYS A 386 9.21 -26.41 22.77
C LYS A 386 9.99 -25.56 21.77
N ASP A 387 9.70 -25.71 20.48
CA ASP A 387 10.45 -25.02 19.42
C ASP A 387 10.09 -23.54 19.34
N PHE A 388 8.85 -23.16 19.63
CA PHE A 388 8.43 -21.76 19.76
C PHE A 388 9.16 -21.05 20.92
N LYS A 389 9.31 -21.69 22.09
CA LYS A 389 10.08 -21.13 23.20
C LYS A 389 11.54 -20.89 22.83
N LYS A 390 12.16 -21.80 22.07
CA LYS A 390 13.53 -21.61 21.56
C LYS A 390 13.61 -20.42 20.61
N LEU A 391 12.67 -20.31 19.68
CA LEU A 391 12.56 -19.18 18.75
C LEU A 391 12.51 -17.84 19.50
N TYR A 392 11.66 -17.72 20.53
CA TYR A 392 11.56 -16.49 21.33
C TYR A 392 12.79 -16.23 22.20
N GLY A 393 13.46 -17.28 22.67
CA GLY A 393 14.75 -17.16 23.34
C GLY A 393 15.82 -16.53 22.44
N ILE A 394 15.77 -16.77 21.12
CA ILE A 394 16.66 -16.14 20.15
C ILE A 394 16.25 -14.69 19.91
N ARG A 395 14.96 -14.43 19.66
CA ARG A 395 14.43 -13.07 19.50
C ARG A 395 14.81 -12.16 20.65
N SER A 396 14.65 -12.63 21.89
CA SER A 396 15.03 -11.87 23.09
C SER A 396 16.53 -11.52 23.10
N LYS A 397 17.42 -12.45 22.74
CA LYS A 397 18.86 -12.19 22.66
C LYS A 397 19.21 -11.15 21.58
N VAL A 398 18.55 -11.20 20.42
CA VAL A 398 18.80 -10.27 19.32
C VAL A 398 18.30 -8.85 19.69
N VAL A 399 17.05 -8.72 20.14
CA VAL A 399 16.45 -7.41 20.44
C VAL A 399 17.12 -6.70 21.62
N HIS A 400 17.58 -7.42 22.64
CA HIS A 400 18.31 -6.84 23.77
C HIS A 400 19.82 -6.70 23.54
N GLY A 401 20.27 -6.73 22.28
CA GLY A 401 21.65 -6.44 21.90
C GLY A 401 22.68 -7.48 22.35
N ARG A 402 22.26 -8.66 22.81
CA ARG A 402 23.18 -9.76 23.19
C ARG A 402 23.70 -10.51 21.96
N LYS A 403 23.08 -10.29 20.79
CA LYS A 403 23.55 -10.72 19.46
C LYS A 403 23.17 -9.66 18.42
N ALA A 404 24.11 -9.29 17.55
CA ALA A 404 23.85 -8.33 16.47
C ALA A 404 23.25 -8.99 15.21
N TYR A 405 23.40 -10.31 15.05
CA TYR A 405 22.95 -11.06 13.88
C TYR A 405 22.58 -12.51 14.26
N LEU A 406 21.77 -13.15 13.40
CA LEU A 406 21.56 -14.59 13.44
C LEU A 406 22.83 -15.33 12.98
N ASP A 407 23.31 -16.27 13.80
CA ASP A 407 24.38 -17.18 13.37
C ASP A 407 23.86 -18.25 12.39
N ASN A 408 24.77 -18.96 11.73
CA ASN A 408 24.41 -19.97 10.72
C ASN A 408 23.49 -21.06 11.28
N ASP A 409 23.73 -21.47 12.53
CA ASP A 409 22.91 -22.48 13.22
C ASP A 409 21.53 -21.94 13.60
N GLN A 410 21.34 -20.62 13.63
CA GLN A 410 20.07 -19.97 13.95
C GLN A 410 19.28 -19.57 12.71
N ARG A 411 19.87 -19.56 11.51
CA ARG A 411 19.16 -19.19 10.27
C ARG A 411 17.93 -20.05 9.99
N TYR A 412 17.93 -21.31 10.41
CA TYR A 412 16.72 -22.14 10.27
C TYR A 412 15.52 -21.59 11.06
N PHE A 413 15.74 -20.82 12.13
CA PHE A 413 14.66 -20.20 12.89
C PHE A 413 13.96 -19.08 12.14
N LEU A 414 14.61 -18.42 11.19
CA LEU A 414 13.93 -17.49 10.29
C LEU A 414 12.86 -18.24 9.48
N ASN A 415 13.28 -19.32 8.80
CA ASN A 415 12.35 -20.13 8.02
C ASN A 415 11.25 -20.73 8.91
N TYR A 416 11.58 -21.23 10.10
CA TYR A 416 10.60 -21.73 11.05
C TYR A 416 9.61 -20.65 11.50
N ALA A 417 10.08 -19.43 11.80
CA ALA A 417 9.24 -18.29 12.19
C ALA A 417 8.26 -17.93 11.06
N GLN A 418 8.76 -17.80 9.83
CA GLN A 418 7.95 -17.49 8.66
C GLN A 418 6.93 -18.60 8.35
N ILE A 419 7.31 -19.87 8.48
CA ILE A 419 6.40 -21.00 8.27
C ILE A 419 5.28 -20.99 9.31
N ILE A 420 5.62 -20.88 10.60
CA ILE A 420 4.60 -20.85 11.65
C ILE A 420 3.70 -19.63 11.51
N LEU A 421 4.23 -18.45 11.23
CA LEU A 421 3.43 -17.24 11.03
C LEU A 421 2.41 -17.43 9.90
N LYS A 422 2.85 -17.95 8.76
CA LYS A 422 1.97 -18.27 7.62
C LYS A 422 0.87 -19.28 8.00
N GLN A 423 1.22 -20.32 8.77
CA GLN A 423 0.25 -21.32 9.25
C GLN A 423 -0.78 -20.72 10.21
N VAL A 424 -0.34 -19.88 11.16
CA VAL A 424 -1.21 -19.17 12.10
C VAL A 424 -2.16 -18.23 11.35
N ILE A 425 -1.64 -17.41 10.44
CA ILE A 425 -2.44 -16.51 9.59
C ILE A 425 -3.51 -17.31 8.83
N TRP A 426 -3.12 -18.38 8.13
CA TRP A 426 -4.07 -19.20 7.37
C TRP A 426 -5.15 -19.82 8.25
N LYS A 427 -4.77 -20.30 9.44
CA LYS A 427 -5.70 -20.88 10.40
C LYS A 427 -6.72 -19.84 10.90
N GLU A 428 -6.27 -18.64 11.24
CA GLU A 428 -7.15 -17.55 11.68
C GLU A 428 -8.10 -17.08 10.56
N ILE A 429 -7.60 -16.93 9.33
CA ILE A 429 -8.43 -16.59 8.17
C ILE A 429 -9.55 -17.62 7.97
N SER A 430 -9.28 -18.91 8.19
CA SER A 430 -10.30 -19.96 8.04
C SER A 430 -11.45 -19.86 9.04
N TYR A 431 -11.27 -19.13 10.15
CA TYR A 431 -12.33 -18.85 11.13
C TYR A 431 -13.13 -17.59 10.82
N ILE A 432 -12.69 -16.75 9.87
CA ILE A 432 -13.46 -15.63 9.38
C ILE A 432 -14.63 -16.20 8.57
N LYS A 433 -15.81 -16.22 9.21
CA LYS A 433 -17.05 -16.57 8.54
C LYS A 433 -17.34 -15.56 7.45
N GLU A 434 -18.05 -15.99 6.41
CA GLU A 434 -18.73 -15.05 5.53
C GLU A 434 -19.56 -14.11 6.40
N GLY A 435 -19.22 -12.82 6.39
CA GLY A 435 -20.06 -11.82 7.02
C GLY A 435 -21.45 -11.95 6.41
N GLY A 436 -22.45 -12.23 7.26
CA GLY A 436 -23.84 -12.29 6.86
C GLY A 436 -24.38 -10.94 6.40
#